data_AF-A0A1A6GCY4-F1
#
_entry.id   AF-A0A1A6GCY4-F1
#
_cell.length_a   1.000
_cell.length_b   1.000
_cell.length_c   1.000
_cell.angle_alpha   90.00
_cell.angle_beta   90.00
_cell.angle_gamma   90.00
#
_symmetry.space_group_name_H-M   'P 1'
#
loop_
_entity.id
_entity.type
_entity.pdbx_description
1 polymer ?
#
loop_
_entity_poly.entity_id
_entity_poly.type
_entity_poly.pdbx_seq_one_letter_code
_entity_poly.pdbx_strand_id
1 'polypeptide(L)'
;MILYDIPDIRLFWSEDERFLKQFRLSDINQRVKFQNLDRTICQCCTPLSKYPAVFNDISFWLPSESYTENDFYDLVRTVGGDLVEKVDLIDKFEHP
;
A
#
# COMPACT_ATOMS: atom_id res chain seq x y z
N MET A 1 1.71 -2.42 11.41
CA MET A 1 2.92 -2.36 12.25
C MET A 1 2.52 -2.27 13.72
N ILE A 2 3.12 -3.15 14.54
CA ILE A 2 2.59 -3.62 15.83
C ILE A 2 2.63 -2.55 16.94
N LEU A 3 3.71 -1.78 17.03
CA LEU A 3 3.91 -0.84 18.15
C LEU A 3 2.90 0.32 18.14
N TYR A 4 2.63 0.85 16.96
CA TYR A 4 1.80 2.04 16.76
C TYR A 4 0.48 1.74 16.03
N ASP A 5 0.19 0.47 15.77
CA ASP A 5 -1.02 0.01 15.04
C ASP A 5 -1.17 0.65 13.65
N ILE A 6 -0.04 0.89 12.96
CA ILE A 6 -0.03 1.53 11.64
C ILE A 6 -0.43 0.49 10.58
N PRO A 7 -1.50 0.69 9.80
CA PRO A 7 -2.05 -0.34 8.93
C PRO A 7 -1.23 -0.58 7.64
N ASP A 8 -0.51 0.44 7.15
CA ASP A 8 0.18 0.39 5.85
C ASP A 8 1.57 1.04 5.94
N ILE A 9 2.57 0.43 5.30
CA ILE A 9 3.94 0.94 5.23
C ILE A 9 4.08 2.19 4.35
N ARG A 10 3.19 2.40 3.37
CA ARG A 10 3.17 3.60 2.53
C ARG A 10 3.01 4.88 3.34
N LEU A 11 2.35 4.80 4.50
CA LEU A 11 2.15 5.93 5.40
C LEU A 11 3.47 6.55 5.91
N PHE A 12 4.56 5.78 5.99
CA PHE A 12 5.87 6.34 6.38
C PHE A 12 6.48 7.26 5.33
N TRP A 13 6.08 7.10 4.07
CA TRP A 13 6.54 7.90 2.94
C TRP A 13 5.56 9.02 2.59
N SER A 14 4.44 9.11 3.31
CA SER A 14 3.43 10.14 3.09
C SER A 14 3.78 11.43 3.81
N GLU A 15 3.61 12.57 3.12
CA GLU A 15 3.73 13.91 3.69
C GLU A 15 2.43 14.40 4.36
N ASP A 16 1.44 13.51 4.56
CA ASP A 16 0.14 13.91 5.12
C ASP A 16 0.27 14.33 6.60
N GLU A 17 0.02 15.61 6.85
CA GLU A 17 0.03 16.22 8.18
C GLU A 17 -0.95 15.54 9.16
N ARG A 18 -2.01 14.86 8.69
CA ARG A 18 -2.93 14.07 9.54
C ARG A 18 -2.22 12.88 10.19
N PHE A 19 -1.22 12.30 9.51
CA PHE A 19 -0.37 11.24 10.03
C PHE A 19 0.80 11.84 10.82
N LEU A 20 1.54 12.78 10.22
CA LEU A 20 2.77 13.32 10.79
C LEU A 20 2.55 14.03 12.14
N LYS A 21 1.44 14.76 12.31
CA LYS A 21 1.13 15.47 13.58
C LYS A 21 0.92 14.51 14.76
N GLN A 22 0.49 13.27 14.52
CA GLN A 22 0.27 12.29 15.60
C GLN A 22 1.58 11.84 16.25
N PHE A 23 2.70 11.97 15.53
CA PHE A 23 4.04 11.56 15.99
C PHE A 23 4.91 12.75 16.40
N ARG A 24 4.40 13.99 16.36
CA ARG A 24 5.09 15.17 16.92
C ARG A 24 4.87 15.23 18.43
N LEU A 25 5.72 14.52 19.18
CA LEU A 25 5.65 14.42 20.64
C LEU A 25 6.75 15.23 21.31
N SER A 26 6.48 15.66 22.55
CA SER A 26 7.47 16.32 23.41
C SER A 26 8.44 15.31 24.07
N ASP A 27 7.99 14.07 24.28
CA ASP A 27 8.77 12.96 24.84
C ASP A 27 8.74 11.75 23.90
N ILE A 28 9.91 11.16 23.65
CA ILE A 28 10.12 10.02 22.75
C ILE A 28 9.55 8.73 23.34
N ASN A 29 9.43 8.63 24.67
CA ASN A 29 8.89 7.44 25.35
C ASN A 29 7.36 7.46 25.47
N GLN A 30 6.70 8.52 25.01
CA GLN A 30 5.26 8.64 25.07
C GLN A 30 4.61 7.60 24.15
N ARG A 31 3.79 6.72 24.73
CA ARG A 31 3.04 5.72 23.97
C ARG A 31 1.98 6.40 23.12
N VAL A 32 2.22 6.44 21.82
CA VAL A 32 1.22 6.83 20.81
C VAL A 32 0.61 5.57 20.22
N LYS A 33 -0.67 5.64 19.86
CA LYS A 33 -1.28 4.70 18.93
C LYS A 33 -1.82 5.54 17.79
N PHE A 34 -1.63 5.08 16.56
CA PHE A 34 -2.25 5.71 15.41
C PHE A 34 -3.78 5.66 15.61
N GLN A 35 -4.41 6.84 15.71
CA GLN A 35 -5.86 6.91 15.89
C GLN A 35 -6.50 7.06 14.53
N ASN A 36 -7.11 5.98 14.05
CA ASN A 36 -7.99 6.02 12.90
C ASN A 36 -9.17 6.93 13.24
N LEU A 37 -9.27 8.09 12.58
CA LEU A 37 -10.28 9.12 12.87
C LEU A 37 -11.72 8.68 12.54
N ASP A 38 -11.90 7.50 11.96
CA ASP A 38 -13.22 6.90 11.74
C ASP A 38 -13.14 5.39 11.96
N ARG A 39 -13.75 4.89 13.05
CA ARG A 39 -13.86 3.45 13.36
C ARG A 39 -15.00 2.77 12.61
N THR A 40 -15.72 3.50 11.76
CA THR A 40 -16.91 3.02 11.04
C THR A 40 -16.58 2.55 9.62
N ILE A 41 -15.37 2.80 9.14
CA ILE A 41 -14.94 2.49 7.76
C ILE A 41 -14.18 1.15 7.75
N CYS A 42 -14.54 0.30 6.78
CA CYS A 42 -14.03 -1.05 6.58
C CYS A 42 -12.49 -1.10 6.65
N GLN A 43 -11.93 -2.17 7.24
CA GLN A 43 -10.49 -2.35 7.51
C GLN A 43 -9.60 -2.29 6.26
N CYS A 44 -10.18 -2.44 5.06
CA CYS A 44 -9.53 -2.27 3.75
C CYS A 44 -9.48 -0.81 3.26
N CYS A 45 -10.03 0.15 4.01
CA CYS A 45 -9.91 1.57 3.73
C CYS A 45 -9.18 2.22 4.90
N THR A 46 -7.88 2.44 4.73
CA THR A 46 -7.12 3.31 5.62
C THR A 46 -7.85 4.66 5.73
N PRO A 47 -8.00 5.26 6.91
CA PRO A 47 -8.73 6.53 7.10
C PRO A 47 -8.10 7.74 6.40
N LEU A 48 -6.99 7.53 5.69
CA LEU A 48 -6.37 8.53 4.82
C LEU A 48 -7.01 8.58 3.43
N SER A 49 -7.45 7.44 2.91
CA SER A 49 -8.07 7.34 1.58
C SER A 49 -9.57 7.60 1.69
N LYS A 50 -10.00 8.75 1.18
CA LYS A 50 -11.42 9.11 1.07
C LYS A 50 -12.13 8.36 -0.07
N TYR A 51 -11.39 7.63 -0.91
CA TYR A 51 -11.89 7.09 -2.17
C TYR A 51 -11.85 5.55 -2.15
N PRO A 52 -12.85 4.89 -2.76
CA PRO A 52 -12.90 3.43 -2.83
C PRO A 52 -11.72 2.88 -3.66
N ALA A 53 -11.27 1.69 -3.30
CA ALA A 53 -10.27 0.96 -4.08
C ALA A 53 -10.82 0.61 -5.46
N VAL A 54 -9.98 0.71 -6.49
CA VAL A 54 -10.29 0.30 -7.85
C VAL A 54 -9.48 -0.94 -8.17
N PHE A 55 -10.15 -2.00 -8.63
CA PHE A 55 -9.53 -3.28 -8.99
C PHE A 55 -9.47 -3.39 -10.50
N ASN A 56 -8.29 -3.67 -11.04
CA ASN A 56 -8.07 -3.88 -12.47
C ASN A 56 -7.17 -5.09 -12.67
N ASP A 57 -7.54 -5.93 -13.63
CA ASP A 57 -6.77 -7.10 -14.03
C ASP A 57 -5.94 -6.78 -15.28
N ILE A 58 -4.73 -7.32 -15.36
CA ILE A 58 -3.83 -7.15 -16.51
C ILE A 58 -3.25 -8.52 -16.87
N SER A 59 -3.25 -8.84 -18.17
CA SER A 59 -2.66 -10.07 -18.70
C SER A 59 -1.82 -9.76 -19.92
N PHE A 60 -0.67 -10.43 -20.04
CA PHE A 60 0.26 -10.26 -21.15
C PHE A 60 1.07 -11.53 -21.39
N TRP A 61 1.57 -11.68 -22.61
CA TRP A 61 2.50 -12.77 -22.96
C TRP A 61 3.90 -12.46 -22.46
N LEU A 62 4.57 -13.46 -21.91
CA LEU A 62 5.94 -13.32 -21.42
C LEU A 62 6.95 -13.40 -22.57
N PRO A 63 8.03 -12.61 -22.53
CA PRO A 63 9.15 -12.76 -23.45
C PRO A 63 9.88 -14.09 -23.20
N SER A 64 10.48 -14.65 -24.25
CA SER A 64 10.97 -16.03 -24.28
C SER A 64 12.00 -16.37 -23.19
N GLU A 65 12.92 -15.46 -22.86
CA GLU A 65 13.94 -15.69 -21.83
C GLU A 65 14.36 -14.35 -21.22
N SER A 66 13.74 -13.93 -20.11
CA SER A 66 14.23 -12.84 -19.21
C SER A 66 13.19 -12.31 -18.21
N TYR A 67 11.98 -12.85 -18.13
CA TYR A 67 10.97 -12.30 -17.22
C TYR A 67 11.04 -12.88 -15.81
N THR A 68 11.16 -12.01 -14.82
CA THR A 68 10.91 -12.30 -13.40
C THR A 68 9.69 -11.50 -12.93
N GLU A 69 8.88 -12.07 -12.03
CA GLU A 69 7.70 -11.37 -11.46
C GLU A 69 8.06 -10.03 -10.81
N ASN A 70 9.26 -9.96 -10.21
CA ASN A 70 9.78 -8.73 -9.60
C ASN A 70 9.99 -7.60 -10.61
N ASP A 71 10.32 -7.90 -11.87
CA ASP A 71 10.48 -6.88 -12.91
C ASP A 71 9.15 -6.15 -13.14
N PHE A 72 8.04 -6.87 -13.06
CA PHE A 72 6.71 -6.28 -13.14
C PHE A 72 6.34 -5.52 -11.86
N TYR A 73 6.65 -6.05 -10.67
CA TYR A 73 6.41 -5.32 -9.42
C TYR A 73 7.18 -3.99 -9.38
N ASP A 74 8.42 -3.96 -9.85
CA ASP A 74 9.24 -2.74 -9.96
C ASP A 74 8.69 -1.77 -11.00
N LEU A 75 8.20 -2.27 -12.14
CA LEU A 75 7.51 -1.46 -13.14
C LEU A 75 6.25 -0.81 -12.57
N VAL A 76 5.42 -1.59 -11.87
CA VAL A 76 4.20 -1.09 -11.23
C VAL A 76 4.53 -0.06 -10.16
N ARG A 77 5.60 -0.23 -9.38
CA ARG A 77 6.07 0.80 -8.43
C ARG A 77 6.54 2.06 -9.12
N THR A 78 7.22 1.94 -10.26
CA THR A 78 7.75 3.10 -11.00
C THR A 78 6.64 3.93 -11.63
N VAL A 79 5.59 3.28 -12.17
CA VAL A 79 4.49 3.97 -12.86
C VAL A 79 3.36 4.35 -11.89
N GLY A 80 2.96 3.42 -11.02
CA GLY A 80 1.83 3.58 -10.10
C GLY A 80 2.19 4.22 -8.75
N GLY A 81 3.46 4.13 -8.31
CA GLY A 81 3.90 4.69 -7.04
C GLY A 81 3.02 4.25 -5.86
N ASP A 82 2.66 5.21 -5.00
CA ASP A 82 1.84 4.97 -3.81
C ASP A 82 0.35 4.75 -4.10
N LEU A 83 -0.11 4.94 -5.35
CA LEU A 83 -1.51 4.69 -5.71
C LEU A 83 -1.85 3.19 -5.70
N VAL A 84 -0.85 2.35 -5.95
CA VAL A 84 -1.03 0.89 -5.99
C VAL A 84 -0.78 0.32 -4.60
N GLU A 85 -1.83 -0.29 -4.03
CA GLU A 85 -1.77 -0.92 -2.71
C GLU A 85 -1.26 -2.35 -2.76
N LYS A 86 -1.74 -3.12 -3.73
CA LYS A 86 -1.48 -4.55 -3.83
C LYS A 86 -1.48 -4.98 -5.29
N VAL A 87 -0.59 -5.91 -5.62
CA VAL A 87 -0.56 -6.65 -6.88
C VAL A 87 -0.47 -8.13 -6.53
N ASP A 88 -1.38 -8.93 -7.06
CA ASP A 88 -1.40 -10.38 -6.88
C ASP A 88 -1.35 -11.06 -8.25
N LEU A 89 -0.52 -12.09 -8.38
CA LEU A 89 -0.56 -12.98 -9.55
C LEU A 89 -1.75 -13.93 -9.40
N ILE A 90 -2.78 -13.75 -10.24
CA ILE A 90 -4.02 -14.53 -10.17
C ILE A 90 -3.94 -15.81 -11.02
N ASP A 91 -3.38 -15.73 -12.22
CA ASP A 91 -3.36 -16.84 -13.18
C ASP A 91 -2.07 -16.86 -14.01
N LYS A 92 -1.66 -18.06 -14.42
CA LYS A 92 -0.56 -18.32 -15.34
C LYS A 92 -0.87 -19.57 -16.15
N PHE A 93 -0.83 -19.44 -17.48
CA PHE A 93 -1.02 -20.55 -18.39
C PHE A 93 0.03 -20.52 -19.52
N GLU A 94 0.24 -21.68 -20.15
CA GLU A 94 1.11 -21.84 -21.32
C GLU A 94 0.26 -22.23 -22.52
N HIS A 95 0.49 -21.58 -23.67
CA HIS A 95 -0.16 -21.98 -24.92
C HIS A 95 0.51 -23.25 -25.46
N PRO A 96 -0.28 -24.24 -25.93
CA PRO A 96 0.26 -25.50 -26.47
C PRO A 96 1.06 -25.32 -27.77
#